data_AF-A0A557RJI4-F1
#
_entry.id   AF-A0A557RJI4-F1
#
_cell.length_a   1.000
_cell.length_b   1.000
_cell.length_c   1.000
_cell.angle_alpha   90.00
_cell.angle_beta   90.00
_cell.angle_gamma   90.00
#
_symmetry.space_group_name_H-M   'P 1'
#
loop_
_entity.id
_entity.type
_entity.pdbx_description
1 polymer ?
#
loop_
_entity_poly.entity_id
_entity_poly.type
_entity_poly.pdbx_seq_one_letter_code
_entity_poly.pdbx_strand_id
1 'polypeptide(L)'
;MTTFKVGEQDRDGRQKRIDYSGRYLRASRTGGVALRAHVKAAGINLTGNTSHGFRVSTRLAKNTQVAMQNGRFVLRGRYGPDIAKVNLSKSGVSVSSKVGLGTINWLRPGASSAKFAGVQFRGQKAAAANAIYLALMGLARLTGALFRLAGWSVRLLASALQWAVGRWQQARQARERIAVDTDTAAAAGEAVLGAHGIVPSAEPVRDLFAALVYLAAVMGRGDRALDAAIVDAHVPDNPFTAVLVTDVNAAGEVLEEALADRPAAEYPAAILGVIHHLAGAFAARVDEALRTEAVFAIDDACLALGPRTILQDALLDRLVESLGVELQLIGERE
;
A
#
# COMPACT_ATOMS: atom_id res chain seq x y z
N MET A 1 -24.54 -28.42 -48.01
CA MET A 1 -23.17 -28.65 -48.49
C MET A 1 -22.93 -30.15 -48.55
N THR A 2 -22.85 -30.68 -49.76
CA THR A 2 -22.39 -32.03 -50.08
C THR A 2 -20.87 -32.04 -49.98
N THR A 3 -20.30 -33.03 -49.30
CA THR A 3 -18.84 -33.17 -49.18
C THR A 3 -18.45 -34.61 -49.47
N PHE A 4 -17.53 -34.76 -50.43
CA PHE A 4 -16.84 -36.01 -50.69
C PHE A 4 -15.55 -35.97 -49.86
N LYS A 5 -15.41 -36.88 -48.91
CA LYS A 5 -14.25 -36.89 -48.01
C LYS A 5 -13.25 -37.93 -48.52
N VAL A 6 -12.24 -37.41 -49.22
CA VAL A 6 -11.08 -38.15 -49.72
C VAL A 6 -9.84 -37.33 -49.34
N GLY A 7 -8.75 -38.00 -48.93
CA GLY A 7 -7.48 -37.37 -48.58
C GLY A 7 -6.95 -37.62 -47.15
N GLU A 8 -7.74 -38.13 -46.20
CA GLU A 8 -7.20 -38.46 -44.87
C GLU A 8 -6.45 -39.81 -44.92
N GLN A 9 -5.12 -39.77 -44.82
CA GLN A 9 -4.24 -40.94 -44.87
C GLN A 9 -3.76 -41.37 -43.47
N ASP A 10 -3.42 -42.65 -43.31
CA ASP A 10 -2.74 -43.15 -42.11
C ASP A 10 -1.24 -42.86 -42.14
N ARG A 11 -0.54 -43.27 -41.07
CA ARG A 11 0.91 -43.07 -40.96
C ARG A 11 1.68 -43.83 -42.05
N ASP A 12 1.03 -44.80 -42.70
CA ASP A 12 1.58 -45.65 -43.75
C ASP A 12 1.09 -45.22 -45.16
N GLY A 13 0.51 -44.02 -45.28
CA GLY A 13 0.06 -43.44 -46.56
C GLY A 13 -1.21 -44.05 -47.15
N ARG A 14 -1.91 -44.94 -46.43
CA ARG A 14 -3.16 -45.56 -46.90
C ARG A 14 -4.35 -44.66 -46.58
N GLN A 15 -5.28 -44.57 -47.52
CA GLN A 15 -6.54 -43.81 -47.34
C GLN A 15 -7.35 -44.39 -46.15
N LYS A 16 -7.47 -43.64 -45.05
CA LYS A 16 -8.20 -44.07 -43.83
C LYS A 16 -9.70 -44.20 -44.07
N ARG A 17 -10.29 -43.31 -44.86
CA ARG A 17 -11.74 -43.28 -45.09
C ARG A 17 -12.10 -42.71 -46.46
N ILE A 18 -13.06 -43.37 -47.11
CA ILE A 18 -13.76 -42.87 -48.29
C ILE A 18 -15.25 -42.82 -47.91
N ASP A 19 -15.78 -41.61 -47.70
CA ASP A 19 -17.20 -41.40 -47.42
C ASP A 19 -17.76 -40.19 -48.17
N TYR A 20 -18.94 -40.41 -48.75
CA TYR A 20 -19.81 -39.37 -49.27
C TYR A 20 -20.92 -39.09 -48.26
N SER A 21 -21.11 -37.80 -47.93
CA SER A 21 -22.18 -37.36 -47.05
C SER A 21 -22.96 -36.22 -47.69
N GLY A 22 -24.16 -36.53 -48.17
CA GLY A 22 -25.15 -35.59 -48.70
C GLY A 22 -26.33 -35.35 -47.76
N ARG A 23 -27.31 -34.55 -48.22
CA ARG A 23 -28.51 -34.21 -47.43
C ARG A 23 -29.41 -35.43 -47.17
N TYR A 24 -29.56 -36.31 -48.17
CA TYR A 24 -30.44 -37.48 -48.11
C TYR A 24 -29.73 -38.82 -48.35
N LEU A 25 -28.45 -38.79 -48.71
CA LEU A 25 -27.66 -39.97 -49.06
C LEU A 25 -26.33 -39.93 -48.32
N ARG A 26 -25.96 -41.03 -47.69
CA ARG A 26 -24.62 -41.28 -47.19
C ARG A 26 -24.11 -42.57 -47.81
N ALA A 27 -22.94 -42.54 -48.40
CA ALA A 27 -22.30 -43.73 -48.93
C ALA A 27 -20.90 -43.84 -48.35
N SER A 28 -20.51 -45.01 -47.83
CA SER A 28 -19.13 -45.25 -47.42
C SER A 28 -18.72 -46.69 -47.69
N ARG A 29 -17.42 -46.90 -47.92
CA ARG A 29 -16.86 -48.23 -48.19
C ARG A 29 -17.16 -49.25 -47.09
N THR A 30 -17.16 -48.82 -45.83
CA THR A 30 -17.38 -49.69 -44.66
C THR A 30 -18.83 -49.74 -44.17
N GLY A 31 -19.63 -48.70 -44.47
CA GLY A 31 -21.00 -48.54 -43.95
C GLY A 31 -22.09 -48.74 -45.00
N GLY A 32 -21.71 -48.98 -46.27
CA GLY A 32 -22.64 -49.12 -47.38
C GLY A 32 -23.31 -47.80 -47.77
N VAL A 33 -24.42 -47.92 -48.50
CA VAL A 33 -25.27 -46.80 -48.93
C VAL A 33 -26.48 -46.71 -48.01
N ALA A 34 -26.70 -45.53 -47.43
CA ALA A 34 -27.79 -45.25 -46.51
C ALA A 34 -28.56 -44.01 -46.96
N LEU A 35 -29.88 -44.14 -47.07
CA LEU A 35 -30.77 -42.99 -47.23
C LEU A 35 -31.10 -42.42 -45.85
N ARG A 36 -31.15 -41.10 -45.74
CA ARG A 36 -31.54 -40.37 -44.54
C ARG A 36 -32.62 -39.36 -44.87
N ALA A 37 -33.71 -39.37 -44.12
CA ALA A 37 -34.70 -38.31 -44.12
C ALA A 37 -34.75 -37.66 -42.74
N HIS A 38 -34.89 -36.34 -42.69
CA HIS A 38 -35.13 -35.59 -41.46
C HIS A 38 -36.30 -34.66 -41.68
N VAL A 39 -37.30 -34.72 -40.81
CA VAL A 39 -38.49 -33.88 -40.84
C VAL A 39 -38.63 -33.23 -39.47
N LYS A 40 -38.84 -31.91 -39.45
CA LYS A 40 -39.08 -31.15 -38.24
C LYS A 40 -40.46 -30.50 -38.35
N ALA A 41 -41.40 -30.94 -37.52
CA ALA A 41 -42.77 -30.45 -37.54
C ALA A 41 -43.29 -30.34 -36.10
N ALA A 42 -43.97 -29.23 -35.78
CA ALA A 42 -44.66 -29.02 -34.50
C ALA A 42 -43.82 -29.36 -33.23
N GLY A 43 -42.53 -29.01 -33.21
CA GLY A 43 -41.64 -29.30 -32.07
C GLY A 43 -41.09 -30.73 -31.99
N ILE A 44 -41.53 -31.61 -32.89
CA ILE A 44 -41.07 -32.99 -33.02
C ILE A 44 -40.06 -33.09 -34.18
N ASN A 45 -38.94 -33.76 -33.93
CA ASN A 45 -37.94 -34.08 -34.95
C ASN A 45 -37.98 -35.58 -35.22
N LEU A 46 -38.32 -35.94 -36.45
CA LEU A 46 -38.29 -37.32 -36.96
C LEU A 46 -37.06 -37.47 -37.86
N THR A 47 -36.24 -38.47 -37.59
CA THR A 47 -35.10 -38.84 -38.42
C THR A 47 -35.20 -40.31 -38.78
N GLY A 48 -35.27 -40.62 -40.07
CA GLY A 48 -35.20 -41.99 -40.59
C GLY A 48 -33.87 -42.22 -41.28
N ASN A 49 -33.26 -43.37 -41.06
CA ASN A 49 -32.08 -43.82 -41.79
C ASN A 49 -32.22 -45.31 -42.13
N THR A 50 -31.94 -45.70 -43.38
CA THR A 50 -32.12 -47.10 -43.82
C THR A 50 -31.20 -48.09 -43.13
N SER A 51 -30.03 -47.65 -42.65
CA SER A 51 -29.04 -48.51 -41.97
C SER A 51 -29.12 -48.42 -40.43
N HIS A 52 -29.60 -47.30 -39.89
CA HIS A 52 -29.61 -47.04 -38.45
C HIS A 52 -31.03 -46.91 -37.84
N GLY A 53 -32.08 -47.08 -38.64
CA GLY A 53 -33.47 -47.04 -38.21
C GLY A 53 -34.02 -45.62 -37.97
N PHE A 54 -35.04 -45.51 -37.12
CA PHE A 54 -35.79 -44.27 -36.89
C PHE A 54 -35.53 -43.66 -35.51
N ARG A 55 -35.58 -42.34 -35.44
CA ARG A 55 -35.52 -41.56 -34.20
C ARG A 55 -36.58 -40.48 -34.21
N VAL A 56 -37.42 -40.48 -33.19
CA VAL A 56 -38.37 -39.41 -32.88
C VAL A 56 -37.84 -38.66 -31.67
N SER A 57 -37.83 -37.32 -31.67
CA SER A 57 -37.43 -36.56 -30.49
C SER A 57 -38.18 -35.24 -30.35
N THR A 58 -38.58 -34.92 -29.12
CA THR A 58 -39.27 -33.69 -28.76
C THR A 58 -38.58 -33.04 -27.56
N ARG A 59 -38.72 -31.71 -27.45
CA ARG A 59 -38.24 -30.94 -26.32
C ARG A 59 -39.40 -30.72 -25.36
N LEU A 60 -39.37 -31.34 -24.19
CA LEU A 60 -40.44 -31.18 -23.17
C LEU A 60 -40.31 -29.85 -22.42
N ALA A 61 -39.09 -29.39 -22.16
CA ALA A 61 -38.81 -28.15 -21.46
C ALA A 61 -37.47 -27.56 -21.91
N LYS A 62 -37.16 -26.33 -21.50
CA LYS A 62 -35.83 -25.73 -21.73
C LYS A 62 -34.76 -26.66 -21.17
N ASN A 63 -33.83 -27.08 -22.03
CA ASN A 63 -32.75 -28.01 -21.73
C ASN A 63 -33.16 -29.44 -21.35
N THR A 64 -34.41 -29.88 -21.57
CA THR A 64 -34.81 -31.30 -21.48
C THR A 64 -35.41 -31.82 -22.77
N GLN A 65 -34.88 -32.95 -23.22
CA GLN A 65 -35.26 -33.63 -24.44
C GLN A 65 -35.68 -35.06 -24.11
N VAL A 66 -36.76 -35.49 -24.74
CA VAL A 66 -37.20 -36.88 -24.80
C VAL A 66 -37.11 -37.37 -26.24
N ALA A 67 -36.58 -38.58 -26.41
CA ALA A 67 -36.47 -39.21 -27.70
C ALA A 67 -36.79 -40.70 -27.63
N MET A 68 -37.31 -41.24 -28.72
CA MET A 68 -37.45 -42.66 -28.99
C MET A 68 -36.54 -42.98 -30.18
N GLN A 69 -35.54 -43.84 -29.99
CA GLN A 69 -34.60 -44.23 -31.06
C GLN A 69 -34.64 -45.75 -31.20
N ASN A 70 -35.13 -46.26 -32.33
CA ASN A 70 -35.29 -47.70 -32.59
C ASN A 70 -35.96 -48.45 -31.42
N GLY A 71 -37.08 -47.90 -30.91
CA GLY A 71 -37.79 -48.47 -29.75
C GLY A 71 -37.17 -48.16 -28.37
N ARG A 72 -35.97 -47.57 -28.29
CA ARG A 72 -35.35 -47.18 -27.02
C ARG A 72 -35.74 -45.77 -26.59
N PHE A 73 -36.34 -45.67 -25.42
CA PHE A 73 -36.60 -44.39 -24.75
C PHE A 73 -35.31 -43.74 -24.23
N VAL A 74 -35.15 -42.44 -24.50
CA VAL A 74 -34.00 -41.61 -24.11
C VAL A 74 -34.53 -40.31 -23.49
N LEU A 75 -34.23 -40.11 -22.21
CA LEU A 75 -34.43 -38.85 -21.50
C LEU A 75 -33.07 -38.19 -21.26
N ARG A 76 -32.94 -36.90 -21.59
CA ARG A 76 -31.72 -36.12 -21.33
C ARG A 76 -32.10 -34.70 -20.91
N GLY A 77 -31.55 -34.24 -19.79
CA GLY A 77 -31.63 -32.85 -19.36
C GLY A 77 -30.31 -32.30 -18.83
N ARG A 78 -30.06 -31.00 -18.95
CA ARG A 78 -28.85 -30.35 -18.40
C ARG A 78 -29.15 -28.95 -17.88
N TYR A 79 -28.90 -28.73 -16.59
CA TYR A 79 -29.30 -27.52 -15.87
C TYR A 79 -28.16 -26.97 -15.03
N GLY A 80 -28.22 -25.67 -14.70
CA GLY A 80 -27.30 -25.03 -13.77
C GLY A 80 -26.01 -24.43 -14.38
N PRO A 81 -25.26 -23.66 -13.57
CA PRO A 81 -24.02 -22.99 -13.97
C PRO A 81 -22.85 -23.97 -14.12
N ASP A 82 -21.74 -23.52 -14.71
CA ASP A 82 -20.55 -24.36 -14.95
C ASP A 82 -19.92 -24.95 -13.68
N ILE A 83 -20.11 -24.29 -12.54
CA ILE A 83 -19.61 -24.69 -11.21
C ILE A 83 -20.42 -25.89 -10.68
N ALA A 84 -21.70 -26.02 -11.03
CA ALA A 84 -22.57 -27.11 -10.61
C ALA A 84 -23.67 -27.38 -11.65
N LYS A 85 -23.41 -28.31 -12.57
CA LYS A 85 -24.37 -28.77 -13.57
C LYS A 85 -25.14 -29.99 -13.10
N VAL A 86 -26.45 -29.90 -13.12
CA VAL A 86 -27.37 -31.01 -12.87
C VAL A 86 -27.71 -31.67 -14.20
N ASN A 87 -27.35 -32.94 -14.36
CA ASN A 87 -27.59 -33.74 -15.55
C ASN A 87 -28.71 -34.75 -15.25
N LEU A 88 -29.79 -34.68 -15.99
CA LEU A 88 -30.92 -35.61 -15.94
C LEU A 88 -30.77 -36.67 -17.05
N SER A 89 -30.98 -37.93 -16.71
CA SER A 89 -30.91 -39.06 -17.64
C SER A 89 -31.97 -40.11 -17.32
N LYS A 90 -32.18 -41.09 -18.22
CA LYS A 90 -33.08 -42.24 -17.96
C LYS A 90 -32.77 -42.94 -16.63
N SER A 91 -31.50 -43.03 -16.25
CA SER A 91 -31.06 -43.69 -15.01
C SER A 91 -31.04 -42.77 -13.79
N GLY A 92 -31.57 -41.55 -13.89
CA GLY A 92 -31.62 -40.59 -12.78
C GLY A 92 -30.80 -39.32 -12.98
N VAL A 93 -30.63 -38.58 -11.89
CA VAL A 93 -29.99 -37.25 -11.83
C VAL A 93 -28.54 -37.38 -11.33
N SER A 94 -27.63 -36.56 -11.85
CA SER A 94 -26.24 -36.47 -11.38
C SER A 94 -25.72 -35.04 -11.44
N VAL A 95 -24.79 -34.70 -10.55
CA VAL A 95 -24.19 -33.36 -10.47
C VAL A 95 -22.75 -33.41 -10.94
N SER A 96 -22.36 -32.47 -11.78
CA SER A 96 -21.00 -32.37 -12.31
C SER A 96 -20.49 -30.94 -12.28
N SER A 97 -19.21 -30.77 -11.96
CA SER A 97 -18.53 -29.48 -11.90
C SER A 97 -17.40 -29.43 -12.93
N LYS A 98 -17.28 -28.30 -13.64
CA LYS A 98 -16.15 -28.06 -14.54
C LYS A 98 -14.97 -27.55 -13.73
N VAL A 99 -13.81 -28.16 -13.95
CA VAL A 99 -12.53 -27.79 -13.32
C VAL A 99 -11.49 -27.57 -14.42
N GLY A 100 -10.37 -26.90 -14.11
CA GLY A 100 -9.36 -26.54 -15.13
C GLY A 100 -8.90 -27.74 -15.99
N LEU A 101 -8.73 -28.90 -15.37
CA LEU A 101 -8.31 -30.14 -16.03
C LEU A 101 -9.45 -30.86 -16.78
N GLY A 102 -10.74 -30.58 -16.50
CA GLY A 102 -11.85 -31.31 -17.10
C GLY A 102 -13.21 -31.14 -16.41
N THR A 103 -13.95 -32.22 -16.24
CA THR A 103 -15.25 -32.22 -15.56
C THR A 103 -15.33 -33.41 -14.63
N ILE A 104 -15.59 -33.14 -13.35
CA ILE A 104 -15.81 -34.15 -12.32
C ILE A 104 -17.31 -34.33 -12.12
N ASN A 105 -17.78 -35.58 -12.14
CA ASN A 105 -19.15 -35.92 -11.76
C ASN A 105 -19.12 -36.52 -10.36
N TRP A 106 -19.75 -35.82 -9.41
CA TRP A 106 -19.70 -36.13 -7.98
C TRP A 106 -20.45 -37.43 -7.63
N LEU A 107 -21.51 -37.74 -8.37
CA LEU A 107 -22.37 -38.90 -8.12
C LEU A 107 -22.01 -40.09 -9.01
N ARG A 108 -21.36 -39.86 -10.16
CA ARG A 108 -21.00 -40.89 -11.13
C ARG A 108 -19.55 -40.71 -11.60
N PRO A 109 -18.56 -41.23 -10.86
CA PRO A 109 -17.14 -41.08 -11.20
C PRO A 109 -16.80 -41.59 -12.61
N GLY A 110 -17.51 -42.63 -13.08
CA GLY A 110 -17.38 -43.17 -14.44
C GLY A 110 -17.83 -42.23 -15.57
N ALA A 111 -18.54 -41.14 -15.25
CA ALA A 111 -18.95 -40.11 -16.20
C ALA A 111 -18.01 -38.88 -16.22
N SER A 112 -16.93 -38.91 -15.43
CA SER A 112 -15.93 -37.84 -15.38
C SER A 112 -15.03 -37.84 -16.61
N SER A 113 -14.43 -36.68 -16.91
CA SER A 113 -13.44 -36.53 -17.98
C SER A 113 -12.33 -35.57 -17.57
N ALA A 114 -11.12 -35.81 -18.07
CA ALA A 114 -9.95 -34.99 -17.83
C ALA A 114 -9.17 -34.88 -19.14
N LYS A 115 -8.53 -33.74 -19.40
CA LYS A 115 -7.66 -33.54 -20.56
C LYS A 115 -6.31 -33.04 -20.07
N PHE A 116 -5.27 -33.80 -20.36
CA PHE A 116 -3.90 -33.46 -20.00
C PHE A 116 -3.00 -33.65 -21.21
N ALA A 117 -2.14 -32.67 -21.52
CA ALA A 117 -1.21 -32.71 -22.65
C ALA A 117 -1.87 -33.15 -23.99
N GLY A 118 -3.09 -32.66 -24.27
CA GLY A 118 -3.83 -33.02 -25.49
C GLY A 118 -4.60 -34.35 -25.43
N VAL A 119 -4.29 -35.23 -24.48
CA VAL A 119 -4.95 -36.54 -24.32
C VAL A 119 -6.19 -36.43 -23.44
N GLN A 120 -7.34 -36.93 -23.91
CA GLN A 120 -8.59 -36.96 -23.16
C GLN A 120 -8.78 -38.31 -22.44
N PHE A 121 -8.80 -38.29 -21.12
CA PHE A 121 -9.13 -39.41 -20.26
C PHE A 121 -10.61 -39.35 -19.85
N ARG A 122 -11.25 -40.50 -19.72
CA ARG A 122 -12.65 -40.63 -19.28
C ARG A 122 -12.78 -41.73 -18.23
N GLY A 123 -13.85 -41.68 -17.46
CA GLY A 123 -14.14 -42.70 -16.45
C GLY A 123 -13.51 -42.42 -15.09
N GLN A 124 -13.39 -43.46 -14.27
CA GLN A 124 -12.92 -43.34 -12.88
C GLN A 124 -11.50 -42.76 -12.78
N LYS A 125 -10.60 -43.11 -13.70
CA LYS A 125 -9.24 -42.53 -13.76
C LYS A 125 -9.27 -41.01 -13.96
N ALA A 126 -10.23 -40.50 -14.72
CA ALA A 126 -10.41 -39.06 -14.90
C ALA A 126 -10.98 -38.37 -13.65
N ALA A 127 -11.82 -39.06 -12.86
CA ALA A 127 -12.27 -38.55 -11.57
C ALA A 127 -11.09 -38.42 -10.59
N ALA A 128 -10.24 -39.45 -10.50
CA ALA A 128 -9.02 -39.40 -9.68
C ALA A 128 -8.07 -38.27 -10.10
N ALA A 129 -7.82 -38.10 -11.40
CA ALA A 129 -6.98 -37.01 -11.91
C ALA A 129 -7.51 -35.61 -11.54
N ASN A 130 -8.84 -35.39 -11.70
CA ASN A 130 -9.45 -34.12 -11.29
C ASN A 130 -9.41 -33.92 -9.76
N ALA A 131 -9.56 -34.99 -8.97
CA ALA A 131 -9.48 -34.91 -7.51
C ALA A 131 -8.08 -34.52 -7.04
N ILE A 132 -7.04 -35.14 -7.60
CA ILE A 132 -5.63 -34.78 -7.32
C ILE A 132 -5.37 -33.32 -7.70
N TYR A 133 -5.84 -32.90 -8.87
CA TYR A 133 -5.71 -31.50 -9.32
C TYR A 133 -6.37 -30.51 -8.34
N LEU A 134 -7.59 -30.81 -7.89
CA LEU A 134 -8.29 -29.98 -6.91
C LEU A 134 -7.57 -29.94 -5.56
N ALA A 135 -7.04 -31.07 -5.10
CA ALA A 135 -6.28 -31.15 -3.86
C ALA A 135 -5.01 -30.28 -3.93
N LEU A 136 -4.23 -30.39 -5.00
CA LEU A 136 -3.02 -29.58 -5.21
C LEU A 136 -3.34 -28.08 -5.29
N MET A 137 -4.40 -27.71 -6.02
CA MET A 137 -4.83 -26.32 -6.10
C MET A 137 -5.34 -25.79 -4.76
N GLY A 138 -6.07 -26.61 -4.01
CA GLY A 138 -6.53 -26.30 -2.67
C GLY A 138 -5.36 -26.04 -1.72
N LEU A 139 -4.37 -26.94 -1.72
CA LEU A 139 -3.15 -26.78 -0.94
C LEU A 139 -2.41 -25.49 -1.31
N ALA A 140 -2.17 -25.24 -2.59
CA ALA A 140 -1.49 -24.02 -3.04
C ALA A 140 -2.23 -22.74 -2.60
N ARG A 141 -3.58 -22.73 -2.68
CA ARG A 141 -4.38 -21.59 -2.21
C ARG A 141 -4.33 -21.42 -0.69
N LEU A 142 -4.39 -22.50 0.08
CA LEU A 142 -4.28 -22.46 1.52
C LEU A 142 -2.91 -21.95 1.96
N THR A 143 -1.83 -22.48 1.37
CA THR A 143 -0.47 -22.00 1.59
C THR A 143 -0.34 -20.51 1.27
N GLY A 144 -0.86 -20.07 0.11
CA GLY A 144 -0.86 -18.65 -0.25
C GLY A 144 -1.66 -17.76 0.71
N ALA A 145 -2.79 -18.25 1.22
CA ALA A 145 -3.59 -17.53 2.22
C ALA A 145 -2.84 -17.40 3.56
N LEU A 146 -2.15 -18.45 4.01
CA LEU A 146 -1.33 -18.43 5.22
C LEU A 146 -0.19 -17.42 5.12
N PHE A 147 0.53 -17.39 3.99
CA PHE A 147 1.58 -16.39 3.78
C PHE A 147 1.05 -14.96 3.78
N ARG A 148 -0.13 -14.72 3.19
CA ARG A 148 -0.78 -13.40 3.26
C ARG A 148 -1.11 -13.03 4.69
N LEU A 149 -1.75 -13.92 5.46
CA LEU A 149 -2.08 -13.66 6.86
C LEU A 149 -0.83 -13.36 7.70
N ALA A 150 0.27 -14.09 7.50
CA ALA A 150 1.54 -13.81 8.15
C ALA A 150 2.11 -12.44 7.76
N GLY A 151 2.05 -12.06 6.48
CA GLY A 151 2.47 -10.73 6.04
C GLY A 151 1.63 -9.61 6.67
N TRP A 152 0.32 -9.80 6.80
CA TRP A 152 -0.58 -8.86 7.47
C TRP A 152 -0.29 -8.76 8.97
N SER A 153 -0.01 -9.87 9.67
CA SER A 153 0.29 -9.84 11.10
C SER A 153 1.61 -9.12 11.39
N VAL A 154 2.64 -9.34 10.57
CA VAL A 154 3.92 -8.59 10.69
C VAL A 154 3.70 -7.10 10.52
N ARG A 155 2.90 -6.67 9.53
CA ARG A 155 2.60 -5.25 9.32
C ARG A 155 1.85 -4.64 10.50
N LEU A 156 0.87 -5.36 11.05
CA LEU A 156 0.13 -4.91 12.23
C LEU A 156 1.05 -4.75 13.44
N LEU A 157 1.92 -5.73 13.69
CA LEU A 157 2.91 -5.66 14.77
C LEU A 157 3.89 -4.49 14.59
N ALA A 158 4.40 -4.28 13.38
CA ALA A 158 5.29 -3.16 13.07
C ALA A 158 4.59 -1.81 13.29
N SER A 159 3.34 -1.69 12.85
CA SER A 159 2.55 -0.46 13.04
C SER A 159 2.26 -0.19 14.52
N ALA A 160 1.92 -1.22 15.27
CA ALA A 160 1.71 -1.12 16.73
C ALA A 160 2.99 -0.72 17.46
N LEU A 161 4.14 -1.28 17.05
CA LEU A 161 5.45 -0.92 17.60
C LEU A 161 5.80 0.54 17.28
N GLN A 162 5.63 0.98 16.03
CA GLN A 162 5.87 2.37 15.64
C GLN A 162 4.98 3.34 16.42
N TRP A 163 3.70 3.03 16.56
CA TRP A 163 2.79 3.82 17.38
C TRP A 163 3.21 3.88 18.85
N ALA A 164 3.63 2.75 19.43
CA ALA A 164 4.10 2.68 20.81
C ALA A 164 5.39 3.51 21.02
N VAL A 165 6.34 3.40 20.08
CA VAL A 165 7.57 4.20 20.08
C VAL A 165 7.25 5.69 19.96
N GLY A 166 6.36 6.09 19.04
CA GLY A 166 5.94 7.48 18.89
C GLY A 166 5.29 8.04 20.16
N ARG A 167 4.37 7.27 20.77
CA ARG A 167 3.77 7.61 22.08
C ARG A 167 4.83 7.77 23.18
N TRP A 168 5.81 6.88 23.22
CA TRP A 168 6.89 6.94 24.20
C TRP A 168 7.78 8.16 23.99
N GLN A 169 8.12 8.49 22.74
CA GLN A 169 8.89 9.69 22.39
C GLN A 169 8.15 10.96 22.78
N GLN A 170 6.85 11.06 22.48
CA GLN A 170 6.01 12.20 22.90
C GLN A 170 5.94 12.33 24.42
N ALA A 171 5.76 11.22 25.15
CA ALA A 171 5.75 11.23 26.61
C ALA A 171 7.10 11.62 27.21
N ARG A 172 8.21 11.26 26.54
CA ARG A 172 9.56 11.66 26.92
C ARG A 172 9.78 13.16 26.69
N GLN A 173 9.43 13.67 25.51
CA GLN A 173 9.48 15.09 25.19
C GLN A 173 8.62 15.91 26.16
N ALA A 174 7.42 15.44 26.51
CA ALA A 174 6.55 16.13 27.46
C ALA A 174 7.13 16.17 28.90
N ARG A 175 7.95 15.18 29.28
CA ARG A 175 8.65 15.17 30.59
C ARG A 175 9.91 16.02 30.58
N GLU A 176 10.53 16.18 29.42
CA GLU A 176 11.77 16.91 29.23
C GLU A 176 11.53 18.40 28.89
N ARG A 177 10.33 18.82 28.45
CA ARG A 177 10.02 20.22 28.17
C ARG A 177 10.02 21.09 29.42
N ILE A 178 10.70 22.24 29.32
CA ILE A 178 10.66 23.31 30.32
C ILE A 178 9.29 23.99 30.19
N ALA A 179 8.36 23.65 31.08
CA ALA A 179 7.02 24.23 31.10
C ALA A 179 7.04 25.59 31.84
N VAL A 180 7.45 26.65 31.14
CA VAL A 180 7.30 28.02 31.61
C VAL A 180 6.31 28.75 30.70
N ASP A 181 5.26 29.27 31.32
CA ASP A 181 4.23 30.06 30.67
C ASP A 181 4.80 31.35 30.04
N THR A 182 4.21 31.79 28.92
CA THR A 182 4.69 32.96 28.15
C THR A 182 4.74 34.22 29.00
N ASP A 183 3.69 34.50 29.78
CA ASP A 183 3.61 35.73 30.57
C ASP A 183 4.63 35.72 31.71
N THR A 184 4.82 34.54 32.32
CA THR A 184 5.82 34.33 33.37
C THR A 184 7.24 34.52 32.84
N ALA A 185 7.56 33.94 31.67
CA ALA A 185 8.85 34.12 31.03
C ALA A 185 9.06 35.59 30.65
N ALA A 186 8.08 36.22 29.97
CA ALA A 186 8.17 37.61 29.54
C ALA A 186 8.43 38.57 30.72
N ALA A 187 7.70 38.40 31.83
CA ALA A 187 7.91 39.22 33.03
C ALA A 187 9.31 39.01 33.64
N ALA A 188 9.80 37.77 33.69
CA ALA A 188 11.15 37.48 34.20
C ALA A 188 12.24 38.08 33.30
N GLY A 189 12.08 38.00 31.98
CA GLY A 189 13.00 38.60 31.01
C GLY A 189 13.04 40.12 31.08
N GLU A 190 11.87 40.76 31.22
CA GLU A 190 11.77 42.21 31.39
C GLU A 190 12.49 42.67 32.67
N ALA A 191 12.32 41.94 33.76
CA ALA A 191 13.01 42.22 35.02
C ALA A 191 14.54 42.05 34.93
N VAL A 192 15.04 41.16 34.07
CA VAL A 192 16.48 40.99 33.80
C VAL A 192 16.99 42.18 32.98
N LEU A 193 16.36 42.44 31.84
CA LEU A 193 16.78 43.49 30.92
C LEU A 193 16.73 44.88 31.59
N GLY A 194 15.65 45.15 32.33
CA GLY A 194 15.46 46.42 33.05
C GLY A 194 16.49 46.65 34.15
N ALA A 195 16.93 45.60 34.87
CA ALA A 195 17.95 45.73 35.92
C ALA A 195 19.32 46.14 35.37
N HIS A 196 19.63 45.76 34.13
CA HIS A 196 20.89 46.08 33.45
C HIS A 196 20.75 47.25 32.45
N GLY A 197 19.60 47.91 32.41
CA GLY A 197 19.34 49.03 31.51
C GLY A 197 19.36 48.67 30.03
N ILE A 198 19.19 47.40 29.69
CA ILE A 198 19.16 46.91 28.31
C ILE A 198 17.79 47.22 27.72
N VAL A 199 17.76 47.98 26.63
CA VAL A 199 16.52 48.35 25.94
C VAL A 199 16.54 47.72 24.55
N PRO A 200 15.93 46.53 24.35
CA PRO A 200 16.02 45.77 23.09
C PRO A 200 15.65 46.55 21.83
N SER A 201 14.71 47.50 21.94
CA SER A 201 14.27 48.34 20.82
C SER A 201 15.30 49.38 20.39
N ALA A 202 16.26 49.74 21.25
CA ALA A 202 17.33 50.68 20.97
C ALA A 202 18.61 50.02 20.42
N GLU A 203 18.81 48.73 20.70
CA GLU A 203 19.99 47.96 20.26
C GLU A 203 20.03 47.80 18.74
N PRO A 204 21.19 47.80 18.07
CA PRO A 204 21.29 47.50 16.64
C PRO A 204 20.72 46.12 16.27
N VAL A 205 20.16 45.97 15.06
CA VAL A 205 19.58 44.69 14.59
C VAL A 205 20.62 43.57 14.57
N ARG A 206 21.86 43.91 14.21
CA ARG A 206 23.02 42.99 14.21
C ARG A 206 23.29 42.44 15.62
N ASP A 207 23.25 43.31 16.63
CA ASP A 207 23.57 42.95 18.01
C ASP A 207 22.43 42.13 18.61
N LEU A 208 21.18 42.43 18.27
CA LEU A 208 20.06 41.55 18.61
C LEU A 208 20.22 40.16 18.00
N PHE A 209 20.58 40.07 16.71
CA PHE A 209 20.78 38.76 16.08
C PHE A 209 21.92 37.97 16.76
N ALA A 210 23.05 38.63 17.04
CA ALA A 210 24.16 38.03 17.76
C ALA A 210 23.74 37.55 19.16
N ALA A 211 22.94 38.33 19.88
CA ALA A 211 22.38 37.96 21.18
C ALA A 211 21.42 36.75 21.10
N LEU A 212 20.57 36.68 20.06
CA LEU A 212 19.69 35.52 19.83
C LEU A 212 20.49 34.25 19.53
N VAL A 213 21.53 34.34 18.69
CA VAL A 213 22.46 33.23 18.42
C VAL A 213 23.16 32.81 19.71
N TYR A 214 23.66 33.77 20.50
CA TYR A 214 24.33 33.47 21.77
C TYR A 214 23.40 32.72 22.74
N LEU A 215 22.20 33.24 22.98
CA LEU A 215 21.24 32.62 23.91
C LEU A 215 20.88 31.20 23.48
N ALA A 216 20.53 31.01 22.20
CA ALA A 216 20.07 29.72 21.71
C ALA A 216 21.22 28.71 21.51
N ALA A 217 22.28 29.09 20.81
CA ALA A 217 23.34 28.16 20.39
C ALA A 217 24.41 27.94 21.47
N VAL A 218 24.79 28.99 22.20
CA VAL A 218 25.90 28.97 23.17
C VAL A 218 25.39 28.74 24.59
N MET A 219 24.65 29.70 25.15
CA MET A 219 24.16 29.63 26.52
C MET A 219 23.15 28.50 26.71
N GLY A 220 22.30 28.23 25.71
CA GLY A 220 21.37 27.10 25.73
C GLY A 220 22.06 25.73 25.85
N ARG A 221 23.33 25.64 25.47
CA ARG A 221 24.18 24.44 25.64
C ARG A 221 24.88 24.39 27.01
N GLY A 222 24.91 25.52 27.73
CA GLY A 222 25.67 25.69 28.96
C GLY A 222 27.11 26.15 28.72
N ASP A 223 27.44 26.55 27.49
CA ASP A 223 28.73 27.14 27.15
C ASP A 223 28.71 28.64 27.42
N ARG A 224 29.90 29.23 27.57
CA ARG A 224 30.07 30.67 27.87
C ARG A 224 30.47 31.52 26.68
N ALA A 225 31.07 30.90 25.68
CA ALA A 225 31.57 31.55 24.48
C ALA A 225 31.48 30.62 23.28
N LEU A 226 31.30 31.21 22.11
CA LEU A 226 31.37 30.53 20.82
C LEU A 226 32.84 30.37 20.40
N ASP A 227 33.28 29.13 20.27
CA ASP A 227 34.63 28.80 19.79
C ASP A 227 34.73 28.99 18.27
N ALA A 228 35.57 29.94 17.85
CA ALA A 228 35.83 30.24 16.45
C ALA A 228 36.30 29.00 15.65
N ALA A 229 37.07 28.10 16.27
CA ALA A 229 37.58 26.90 15.59
C ALA A 229 36.45 25.93 15.21
N ILE A 230 35.39 25.86 16.01
CA ILE A 230 34.22 25.00 15.74
C ILE A 230 33.40 25.59 14.58
N VAL A 231 33.26 26.91 14.52
CA VAL A 231 32.50 27.58 13.46
C VAL A 231 33.26 27.52 12.12
N ASP A 232 34.56 27.77 12.13
CA ASP A 232 35.41 27.69 10.93
C ASP A 232 35.43 26.28 10.32
N ALA A 233 35.31 25.24 11.14
CA ALA A 233 35.21 23.86 10.65
C ALA A 233 33.91 23.58 9.86
N HIS A 234 32.83 24.32 10.13
CA HIS A 234 31.54 24.15 9.47
C HIS A 234 31.34 25.10 8.29
N VAL A 235 31.91 26.30 8.35
CA VAL A 235 31.82 27.32 7.29
C VAL A 235 33.21 27.87 6.97
N PRO A 236 34.07 27.08 6.32
CA PRO A 236 35.43 27.52 6.00
C PRO A 236 35.42 28.71 5.02
N ASP A 237 36.42 29.58 5.16
CA ASP A 237 36.72 30.70 4.25
C ASP A 237 35.67 31.82 4.14
N ASN A 238 34.75 31.94 5.10
CA ASN A 238 33.82 33.08 5.16
C ASN A 238 34.38 34.23 6.04
N PRO A 239 34.73 35.40 5.45
CA PRO A 239 35.30 36.52 6.21
C PRO A 239 34.35 37.14 7.23
N PHE A 240 33.04 36.90 7.09
CA PHE A 240 32.03 37.38 8.04
C PHE A 240 31.92 36.50 9.29
N THR A 241 32.46 35.27 9.27
CA THR A 241 32.40 34.33 10.39
C THR A 241 33.13 34.86 11.61
N ALA A 242 34.37 35.32 11.45
CA ALA A 242 35.16 35.84 12.57
C ALA A 242 34.50 37.07 13.22
N VAL A 243 33.88 37.92 12.41
CA VAL A 243 33.16 39.11 12.87
C VAL A 243 31.91 38.71 13.66
N LEU A 244 31.11 37.76 13.14
CA LEU A 244 29.93 37.26 13.83
C LEU A 244 30.28 36.57 15.15
N VAL A 245 31.33 35.75 15.19
CA VAL A 245 31.81 35.13 16.44
C VAL A 245 32.18 36.19 17.47
N THR A 246 32.83 37.27 17.05
CA THR A 246 33.18 38.40 17.92
C THR A 246 31.92 39.07 18.47
N ASP A 247 30.92 39.35 17.63
CA ASP A 247 29.67 39.96 18.04
C ASP A 247 28.88 39.07 19.01
N VAL A 248 28.80 37.76 18.72
CA VAL A 248 28.11 36.76 19.54
C VAL A 248 28.75 36.66 20.92
N ASN A 249 30.08 36.66 20.99
CA ASN A 249 30.79 36.62 22.26
C ASN A 249 30.64 37.94 23.05
N ALA A 250 30.67 39.09 22.37
CA ALA A 250 30.45 40.39 23.02
C ALA A 250 29.01 40.52 23.58
N ALA A 251 28.00 40.11 22.80
CA ALA A 251 26.63 40.02 23.30
C ALA A 251 26.52 39.04 24.47
N GLY A 252 27.29 37.95 24.41
CA GLY A 252 27.36 36.94 25.45
C GLY A 252 27.84 37.47 26.79
N GLU A 253 28.94 38.23 26.81
CA GLU A 253 29.47 38.83 28.04
C GLU A 253 28.42 39.70 28.76
N VAL A 254 27.68 40.53 28.02
CA VAL A 254 26.62 41.37 28.58
C VAL A 254 25.46 40.53 29.13
N LEU A 255 25.06 39.48 28.42
CA LEU A 255 23.94 38.62 28.81
C LEU A 255 24.28 37.68 29.97
N GLU A 256 25.51 37.17 30.05
CA GLU A 256 25.98 36.40 31.20
C GLU A 256 25.95 37.23 32.47
N GLU A 257 26.44 38.46 32.41
CA GLU A 257 26.38 39.39 33.55
C GLU A 257 24.93 39.66 33.95
N ALA A 258 24.04 39.87 32.98
CA ALA A 258 22.62 40.11 33.25
C ALA A 258 21.90 38.93 33.91
N LEU A 259 22.33 37.70 33.60
CA LEU A 259 21.69 36.47 34.08
C LEU A 259 22.38 35.84 35.31
N ALA A 260 23.60 36.28 35.67
CA ALA A 260 24.41 35.69 36.74
C ALA A 260 23.78 35.84 38.13
N ASP A 261 23.04 36.92 38.39
CA ASP A 261 22.51 37.25 39.72
C ASP A 261 21.19 36.53 40.08
N ARG A 262 20.74 35.57 39.27
CA ARG A 262 19.41 34.96 39.42
C ARG A 262 19.41 33.66 40.22
N PRO A 263 18.39 33.43 41.07
CA PRO A 263 18.20 32.13 41.70
C PRO A 263 18.04 31.04 40.64
N ALA A 264 18.65 29.87 40.87
CA ALA A 264 18.60 28.74 39.92
C ALA A 264 17.18 28.30 39.52
N ALA A 265 16.18 28.55 40.38
CA ALA A 265 14.77 28.25 40.10
C ALA A 265 14.12 29.21 39.08
N GLU A 266 14.60 30.44 38.97
CA GLU A 266 14.08 31.46 38.04
C GLU A 266 14.84 31.47 36.72
N TYR A 267 16.01 30.84 36.67
CA TYR A 267 16.92 30.87 35.53
C TYR A 267 16.27 30.46 34.18
N PRO A 268 15.47 29.37 34.09
CA PRO A 268 14.82 29.01 32.82
C PRO A 268 13.77 30.03 32.38
N ALA A 269 13.03 30.63 33.31
CA ALA A 269 12.03 31.65 32.97
C ALA A 269 12.70 32.95 32.53
N ALA A 270 13.80 33.34 33.20
CA ALA A 270 14.59 34.51 32.86
C ALA A 270 15.17 34.41 31.45
N ILE A 271 15.87 33.32 31.11
CA ILE A 271 16.48 33.16 29.79
C ILE A 271 15.44 33.08 28.67
N LEU A 272 14.33 32.35 28.88
CA LEU A 272 13.20 32.29 27.93
C LEU A 272 12.53 33.67 27.76
N GLY A 273 12.48 34.47 28.82
CA GLY A 273 11.98 35.84 28.76
C GLY A 273 12.89 36.79 28.00
N VAL A 274 14.19 36.71 28.25
CA VAL A 274 15.18 37.55 27.56
C VAL A 274 15.14 37.26 26.05
N ILE A 275 15.16 35.99 25.64
CA ILE A 275 15.08 35.66 24.20
C ILE A 275 13.75 36.14 23.59
N HIS A 276 12.64 36.08 24.33
CA HIS A 276 11.34 36.57 23.86
C HIS A 276 11.38 38.08 23.54
N HIS A 277 11.91 38.90 24.45
CA HIS A 277 11.99 40.36 24.25
C HIS A 277 12.96 40.75 23.14
N LEU A 278 14.14 40.11 23.09
CA LEU A 278 15.12 40.36 22.03
C LEU A 278 14.56 39.94 20.67
N ALA A 279 13.87 38.80 20.59
CA ALA A 279 13.26 38.31 19.36
C ALA A 279 12.12 39.23 18.91
N GLY A 280 11.27 39.69 19.83
CA GLY A 280 10.22 40.66 19.52
C GLY A 280 10.78 41.98 18.98
N ALA A 281 11.85 42.50 19.59
CA ALA A 281 12.52 43.72 19.12
C ALA A 281 13.26 43.53 17.79
N PHE A 282 13.76 42.33 17.50
CA PHE A 282 14.31 41.97 16.20
C PHE A 282 13.20 41.92 15.15
N ALA A 283 12.13 41.16 15.41
CA ALA A 283 10.99 40.98 14.51
C ALA A 283 10.31 42.29 14.13
N ALA A 284 10.22 43.25 15.04
CA ALA A 284 9.63 44.57 14.77
C ALA A 284 10.41 45.39 13.73
N ARG A 285 11.65 45.00 13.40
CA ARG A 285 12.59 45.79 12.58
C ARG A 285 13.05 45.09 11.31
N VAL A 286 12.60 43.86 11.10
CA VAL A 286 12.96 43.05 9.95
C VAL A 286 11.71 42.52 9.25
N ASP A 287 11.83 42.20 7.97
CA ASP A 287 10.72 41.62 7.21
C ASP A 287 10.52 40.13 7.54
N GLU A 288 9.45 39.53 7.02
CA GLU A 288 9.13 38.12 7.23
C GLU A 288 10.22 37.17 6.72
N ALA A 289 10.79 37.47 5.55
CA ALA A 289 11.83 36.63 4.96
C ALA A 289 13.05 36.54 5.87
N LEU A 290 13.51 37.67 6.42
CA LEU A 290 14.66 37.71 7.31
C LEU A 290 14.35 37.11 8.69
N ARG A 291 13.10 37.19 9.18
CA ARG A 291 12.68 36.48 10.40
C ARG A 291 12.78 34.96 10.22
N THR A 292 12.30 34.45 9.09
CA THR A 292 12.39 33.02 8.77
C THR A 292 13.84 32.57 8.59
N GLU A 293 14.65 33.34 7.87
CA GLU A 293 16.08 33.06 7.69
C GLU A 293 16.83 33.07 9.03
N ALA A 294 16.51 34.01 9.92
CA ALA A 294 17.10 34.07 11.26
C ALA A 294 16.77 32.82 12.10
N VAL A 295 15.53 32.32 12.05
CA VAL A 295 15.15 31.06 12.72
C VAL A 295 16.02 29.92 12.20
N PHE A 296 16.10 29.74 10.88
CA PHE A 296 16.89 28.65 10.31
C PHE A 296 18.38 28.78 10.62
N ALA A 297 18.94 29.99 10.55
CA ALA A 297 20.35 30.22 10.87
C ALA A 297 20.67 29.89 12.33
N ILE A 298 19.79 30.25 13.27
CA ILE A 298 19.95 29.95 14.69
C ILE A 298 19.75 28.45 14.94
N ASP A 299 18.78 27.82 14.29
CA ASP A 299 18.49 26.40 14.36
C ASP A 299 19.67 25.54 13.86
N ASP A 300 20.28 25.95 12.74
CA ASP A 300 21.49 25.36 12.16
C ASP A 300 22.70 25.57 13.08
N ALA A 301 22.85 26.75 13.69
CA ALA A 301 23.92 27.02 14.64
C ALA A 301 23.82 26.10 15.88
N CYS A 302 22.61 25.87 16.40
CA CYS A 302 22.37 24.93 17.49
C CYS A 302 22.81 23.50 17.13
N LEU A 303 22.53 23.06 15.89
CA LEU A 303 22.87 21.73 15.39
C LEU A 303 24.36 21.57 15.07
N ALA A 304 25.02 22.62 14.55
CA ALA A 304 26.44 22.61 14.24
C ALA A 304 27.31 22.40 15.50
N LEU A 305 26.85 22.89 16.65
CA LEU A 305 27.52 22.67 17.94
C LEU A 305 27.24 21.28 18.54
N GLY A 306 26.40 20.45 17.91
CA GLY A 306 26.10 19.07 18.29
C GLY A 306 24.60 18.82 18.53
N PRO A 307 24.21 17.69 19.17
CA PRO A 307 22.81 17.41 19.49
C PRO A 307 22.19 18.52 20.36
N ARG A 308 20.92 18.84 20.13
CA ARG A 308 20.21 19.88 20.89
C ARG A 308 20.01 19.48 22.35
N THR A 309 20.14 20.46 23.24
CA THR A 309 19.76 20.29 24.64
C THR A 309 18.29 20.65 24.83
N ILE A 310 17.72 20.23 25.98
CA ILE A 310 16.37 20.57 26.41
C ILE A 310 16.14 22.10 26.44
N LEU A 311 17.15 22.86 26.89
CA LEU A 311 17.04 24.31 26.98
C LEU A 311 17.08 24.95 25.58
N GLN A 312 17.90 24.43 24.66
CA GLN A 312 17.93 24.90 23.27
C GLN A 312 16.59 24.69 22.57
N ASP A 313 15.96 23.52 22.76
CA ASP A 313 14.63 23.26 22.20
C ASP A 313 13.59 24.26 22.76
N ALA A 314 13.61 24.54 24.06
CA ALA A 314 12.71 25.52 24.67
C ALA A 314 12.96 26.96 24.17
N LEU A 315 14.24 27.34 23.99
CA LEU A 315 14.63 28.64 23.46
C LEU A 315 14.22 28.81 22.00
N LEU A 316 14.38 27.77 21.17
CA LEU A 316 13.97 27.78 19.77
C LEU A 316 12.45 27.84 19.63
N ASP A 317 11.70 27.06 20.42
CA ASP A 317 10.23 27.13 20.46
C ASP A 317 9.78 28.57 20.79
N ARG A 318 10.39 29.19 21.81
CA ARG A 318 10.09 30.56 22.23
C ARG A 318 10.51 31.59 21.17
N LEU A 319 11.65 31.39 20.52
CA LEU A 319 12.16 32.24 19.46
C LEU A 319 11.19 32.26 18.27
N VAL A 320 10.74 31.10 17.80
CA VAL A 320 9.79 30.98 16.68
C VAL A 320 8.48 31.68 16.99
N GLU A 321 7.93 31.46 18.19
CA GLU A 321 6.70 32.12 18.65
C GLU A 321 6.89 33.66 18.67
N SER A 322 8.01 34.14 19.20
CA SER A 322 8.29 35.57 19.37
C SER A 322 8.61 36.28 18.06
N LEU A 323 9.20 35.57 17.08
CA LEU A 323 9.42 36.08 15.73
C LEU A 323 8.13 36.06 14.88
N GLY A 324 7.09 35.35 15.33
CA GLY A 324 5.84 35.22 14.61
C GLY A 324 5.99 34.50 13.28
N VAL A 325 6.83 33.44 13.25
CA VAL A 325 7.06 32.62 12.06
C VAL A 325 6.16 31.38 12.14
N GLU A 326 5.28 31.18 11.15
CA GLU A 326 4.49 29.95 11.05
C GLU A 326 5.31 28.82 10.43
N LEU A 327 5.67 27.81 11.24
CA LEU A 327 6.30 26.59 10.73
C LEU A 327 5.24 25.66 10.13
N GLN A 328 5.11 25.66 8.80
CA GLN A 328 4.36 24.63 8.09
C GLN A 328 5.21 23.37 7.90
N LEU A 329 4.91 22.32 8.67
CA LEU A 329 5.52 21.01 8.49
C LEU A 329 5.03 20.40 7.16
N ILE A 330 5.90 20.41 6.15
CA ILE A 330 5.64 19.75 4.86
C ILE A 330 5.68 18.23 5.09
N GLY A 331 4.53 17.66 5.42
CA GLY A 331 4.35 16.25 5.74
C GLY A 331 2.90 15.84 5.99
N GLU A 332 2.04 16.77 6.37
CA GLU A 332 0.59 16.62 6.33
C GLU A 332 0.06 17.04 4.95
N ARG A 333 0.29 16.20 3.94
CA ARG A 333 -0.59 16.17 2.78
C ARG A 333 -1.66 15.11 3.07
N GLU A 334 -2.91 15.57 3.11
CA GLU A 334 -4.13 14.76 3.10
C GLU A 334 -4.08 13.62 2.07
#